data_AF-A0A950Z5R0-F1
#
_entry.id   AF-A0A950Z5R0-F1
#
_cell.length_a   1.000
_cell.length_b   1.000
_cell.length_c   1.000
_cell.angle_alpha   90.00
_cell.angle_beta   90.00
_cell.angle_gamma   90.00
#
_symmetry.space_group_name_H-M   'P 1'
#
loop_
_entity.id
_entity.type
_entity.pdbx_description
1 polymer ?
#
loop_
_entity_poly.entity_id
_entity_poly.type
_entity_poly.pdbx_seq_one_letter_code
_entity_poly.pdbx_strand_id
1 'polypeptide(L)'
;MIFHIVRADLGLNLEIDNIALSHGVTSRRFSVVLRMGVHLLCLAPLIWVVRFCISPRVFLNPDPVKFIINFTGNWGMCLLLVCICLLVLGELIGEDLRRIQIYRITGLYALLYATLHVLTYFVIYSGYDFIVAFAGFHTGHPGVLVAEWDAIFPGVLDDFRKRQFLGIGLFGWALLLLGSITSQGLLEHALHVKKWRYPYGLMYAAAIAAVIHFLAAWH
;
A
#
# COMPACT_ATOMS: atom_id res chain seq x y z
N MET A 1 -22.19 12.28 -9.58
CA MET A 1 -23.42 13.09 -9.41
C MET A 1 -23.23 14.11 -8.30
N ILE A 2 -23.02 13.71 -7.03
CA ILE A 2 -22.77 14.63 -5.91
C ILE A 2 -21.58 15.59 -6.17
N PHE A 3 -20.42 15.08 -6.62
CA PHE A 3 -19.25 15.93 -6.89
C PHE A 3 -19.42 16.89 -8.08
N HIS A 4 -20.21 16.50 -9.09
CA HIS A 4 -20.51 17.38 -10.23
C HIS A 4 -21.40 18.57 -9.81
N ILE A 5 -22.26 18.35 -8.81
CA ILE A 5 -23.11 19.39 -8.21
C ILE A 5 -22.25 20.32 -7.34
N VAL A 6 -21.42 19.75 -6.45
CA VAL A 6 -20.51 20.54 -5.59
C VAL A 6 -19.53 21.40 -6.40
N ARG A 7 -18.99 20.87 -7.50
CA ARG A 7 -18.08 21.61 -8.38
C ARG A 7 -18.79 22.74 -9.13
N ALA A 8 -20.07 22.56 -9.48
CA ALA A 8 -20.88 23.60 -10.10
C ALA A 8 -21.25 24.73 -9.12
N ASP A 9 -21.60 24.38 -7.88
CA ASP A 9 -21.98 25.36 -6.83
C ASP A 9 -20.80 26.24 -6.37
N LEU A 10 -19.57 25.73 -6.41
CA LEU A 10 -18.37 26.47 -6.00
C LEU A 10 -17.82 27.42 -7.09
N GLY A 11 -18.44 27.52 -8.27
CA GLY A 11 -17.95 28.36 -9.37
C GLY A 11 -16.63 27.88 -10.02
N LEU A 12 -16.06 26.78 -9.55
CA LEU A 12 -14.75 26.25 -9.95
C LEU A 12 -14.67 25.82 -11.41
N ASN A 13 -15.81 25.58 -12.08
CA ASN A 13 -15.81 25.17 -13.49
C ASN A 13 -15.22 26.24 -14.41
N LEU A 14 -15.65 27.49 -14.28
CA LEU A 14 -15.19 28.57 -15.16
C LEU A 14 -13.75 28.97 -14.88
N GLU A 15 -13.31 28.90 -13.63
CA GLU A 15 -11.95 29.31 -13.24
C GLU A 15 -10.90 28.25 -13.61
N ILE A 16 -11.19 26.97 -13.36
CA ILE A 16 -10.29 25.86 -13.72
C ILE A 16 -10.20 25.70 -15.23
N ASP A 17 -11.30 25.84 -15.97
CA ASP A 17 -11.28 25.72 -17.43
C ASP A 17 -10.45 26.84 -18.06
N ASN A 18 -10.49 28.07 -17.51
CA ASN A 18 -9.63 29.17 -17.95
C ASN A 18 -8.14 28.96 -17.60
N ILE A 19 -7.83 28.36 -16.44
CA ILE A 19 -6.46 28.00 -16.06
C ILE A 19 -5.92 26.85 -16.94
N ALA A 20 -6.76 25.85 -17.22
CA ALA A 20 -6.40 24.70 -18.06
C ALA A 20 -6.29 25.06 -19.56
N LEU A 21 -7.02 26.07 -20.03
CA LEU A 21 -6.90 26.58 -21.40
C LEU A 21 -5.72 27.56 -21.58
N SER A 22 -5.35 28.32 -20.55
CA SER A 22 -4.23 29.27 -20.60
C SER A 22 -2.86 28.61 -20.39
N HIS A 23 -2.82 27.51 -19.65
CA HIS A 23 -1.63 26.68 -19.53
C HIS A 23 -1.88 25.34 -20.25
N GLY A 24 -1.12 25.01 -21.30
CA GLY A 24 -1.05 23.64 -21.81
C GLY A 24 -0.35 22.71 -20.80
N VAL A 25 -0.96 22.48 -19.63
CA VAL A 25 -0.27 22.08 -18.38
C VAL A 25 0.37 20.70 -18.43
N THR A 26 -0.03 19.77 -19.30
CA THR A 26 0.54 18.42 -19.26
C THR A 26 1.32 18.07 -20.51
N SER A 27 2.49 18.71 -20.68
CA SER A 27 3.48 18.19 -21.62
C SER A 27 3.81 16.74 -21.25
N ARG A 28 3.93 15.86 -22.26
CA ARG A 28 4.26 14.44 -22.05
C ARG A 28 5.51 14.28 -21.17
N ARG A 29 6.49 15.18 -21.29
CA ARG A 29 7.70 15.20 -20.47
C ARG A 29 7.41 15.50 -19.00
N PHE A 30 6.59 16.49 -18.69
CA PHE A 30 6.22 16.85 -17.32
C PHE A 30 5.55 15.68 -16.58
N SER A 31 4.63 14.97 -17.25
CA SER A 31 3.95 13.80 -16.68
C SER A 31 4.92 12.64 -16.37
N VAL A 32 5.98 12.46 -17.16
CA VAL A 32 7.00 11.43 -16.93
C VAL A 32 7.88 11.80 -15.75
N VAL A 33 8.35 13.05 -15.70
CA VAL A 33 9.18 13.56 -14.60
C VAL A 33 8.46 13.43 -13.25
N LEU A 34 7.17 13.79 -13.22
CA LEU A 34 6.38 13.71 -12.00
C LEU A 34 6.21 12.25 -11.51
N ARG A 35 5.96 11.31 -12.42
CA ARG A 35 5.90 9.88 -12.09
C ARG A 35 7.24 9.35 -11.59
N MET A 36 8.34 9.71 -12.25
CA MET A 36 9.69 9.35 -11.80
C MET A 36 10.00 9.91 -10.40
N GLY A 37 9.61 11.15 -10.14
CA GLY A 37 9.74 11.76 -8.81
C GLY A 37 9.01 10.97 -7.72
N VAL A 38 7.79 10.51 -8.01
CA VAL A 38 7.02 9.68 -7.06
C VAL A 38 7.69 8.33 -6.82
N HIS A 39 8.20 7.66 -7.87
CA HIS A 39 8.97 6.42 -7.71
C HIS A 39 10.20 6.61 -6.83
N LEU A 40 11.00 7.67 -7.08
CA LEU A 40 12.19 7.97 -6.30
C LEU A 40 11.85 8.29 -4.84
N LEU A 41 10.79 9.08 -4.62
CA LEU A 41 10.33 9.45 -3.28
C LEU A 41 9.82 8.23 -2.49
N CYS A 42 9.13 7.29 -3.15
CA CYS A 42 8.62 6.08 -2.49
C CYS A 42 9.70 5.02 -2.27
N LEU A 43 10.76 5.00 -3.10
CA LEU A 43 11.89 4.07 -2.95
C LEU A 43 12.94 4.56 -1.95
N ALA A 44 13.11 5.87 -1.76
CA ALA A 44 14.11 6.39 -0.83
C ALA A 44 13.98 5.85 0.61
N PRO A 45 12.78 5.77 1.22
CA PRO A 45 12.62 5.20 2.56
C PRO A 45 12.90 3.69 2.60
N LEU A 46 12.58 2.97 1.51
CA LEU A 46 12.87 1.54 1.38
C LEU A 46 14.38 1.30 1.33
N ILE A 47 15.11 2.06 0.51
CA ILE A 47 16.57 1.99 0.42
C ILE A 47 17.19 2.30 1.79
N TRP A 48 16.65 3.28 2.50
CA TRP A 48 17.12 3.65 3.83
C TRP A 48 16.95 2.50 4.85
N VAL A 49 15.81 1.81 4.87
CA VAL A 49 15.60 0.64 5.74
C VAL A 49 16.53 -0.51 5.39
N VAL A 50 16.70 -0.82 4.11
CA VAL A 50 17.63 -1.88 3.67
C VAL A 50 19.05 -1.57 4.16
N ARG A 51 19.48 -0.31 4.02
CA ARG A 51 20.78 0.14 4.55
C ARG A 51 20.87 0.07 6.07
N PHE A 52 19.78 0.32 6.77
CA PHE A 52 19.70 0.17 8.22
C PHE A 52 19.90 -1.29 8.64
N CYS A 53 19.22 -2.24 8.00
CA CYS A 53 19.29 -3.67 8.31
C CYS A 53 20.68 -4.28 8.10
N ILE A 54 21.43 -3.83 7.09
CA ILE A 54 22.80 -4.30 6.83
C ILE A 54 23.87 -3.55 7.64
N SER A 55 23.50 -2.46 8.30
CA SER A 55 24.45 -1.65 9.07
C SER A 55 24.60 -2.18 10.49
N PRO A 56 25.78 -2.02 11.13
CA PRO A 56 25.96 -2.35 12.55
C PRO A 56 24.99 -1.61 13.48
N ARG A 57 24.31 -0.55 13.01
CA ARG A 57 23.31 0.21 13.77
C ARG A 57 22.08 -0.61 14.11
N VAL A 58 21.82 -1.71 13.41
CA VAL A 58 20.70 -2.61 13.74
C VAL A 58 20.86 -3.20 15.15
N PHE A 59 22.09 -3.55 15.53
CA PHE A 59 22.41 -4.10 16.86
C PHE A 59 22.40 -3.05 17.98
N LEU A 60 22.42 -1.76 17.62
CA LEU A 60 22.30 -0.66 18.57
C LEU A 60 20.83 -0.35 18.92
N ASN A 61 19.87 -0.87 18.15
CA ASN A 61 18.45 -0.70 18.46
C ASN A 61 17.99 -1.77 19.47
N PRO A 62 17.27 -1.37 20.54
CA PRO A 62 16.78 -2.32 21.54
C PRO A 62 15.81 -3.36 21.00
N ASP A 63 15.03 -2.98 19.98
CA ASP A 63 14.06 -3.84 19.29
C ASP A 63 14.00 -3.44 17.80
N PRO A 64 14.92 -3.96 16.96
CA PRO A 64 14.99 -3.59 15.55
C PRO A 64 13.79 -4.10 14.76
N VAL A 65 13.17 -5.20 15.20
CA VAL A 65 12.00 -5.79 14.52
C VAL A 65 10.79 -4.87 14.67
N LYS A 66 10.51 -4.42 15.90
CA LYS A 66 9.43 -3.46 16.15
C LYS A 66 9.64 -2.14 15.41
N PHE A 67 10.89 -1.67 15.30
CA PHE A 67 11.20 -0.50 14.49
C PHE A 67 10.82 -0.70 13.01
N ILE A 68 11.22 -1.82 12.40
CA ILE A 68 10.91 -2.12 10.99
C ILE A 68 9.39 -2.24 10.79
N ILE A 69 8.69 -2.98 11.65
CA ILE A 69 7.23 -3.15 11.60
C ILE A 69 6.53 -1.78 11.64
N ASN A 70 6.90 -0.92 12.58
CA ASN A 70 6.30 0.40 12.71
C ASN A 70 6.64 1.31 11.53
N PHE A 71 7.88 1.25 11.05
CA PHE A 71 8.31 2.04 9.89
C PHE A 71 7.52 1.66 8.64
N THR A 72 7.47 0.37 8.29
CA THR A 72 6.76 -0.09 7.09
C THR A 72 5.25 0.13 7.21
N GLY A 73 4.70 0.00 8.42
CA GLY A 73 3.29 0.28 8.71
C GLY A 73 2.94 1.77 8.53
N ASN A 74 3.72 2.67 9.13
CA ASN A 74 3.50 4.12 9.01
C ASN A 74 3.58 4.59 7.55
N TRP A 75 4.62 4.17 6.81
CA TRP A 75 4.74 4.50 5.40
C TRP A 75 3.61 3.90 4.55
N GLY A 76 3.23 2.65 4.80
CA GLY A 76 2.10 2.00 4.13
C GLY A 76 0.79 2.78 4.31
N MET A 77 0.48 3.18 5.56
CA MET A 77 -0.70 3.98 5.87
C MET A 77 -0.63 5.37 5.23
N CYS A 78 0.48 6.09 5.36
CA CYS A 78 0.64 7.42 4.77
C CYS A 78 0.47 7.38 3.25
N LEU A 79 1.09 6.42 2.55
CA LEU A 79 0.96 6.27 1.10
C LEU A 79 -0.49 5.94 0.70
N LEU A 80 -1.18 5.12 1.48
CA LEU A 80 -2.59 4.80 1.24
C LEU A 80 -3.48 6.05 1.38
N LEU A 81 -3.27 6.86 2.43
CA LEU A 81 -4.01 8.11 2.62
C LEU A 81 -3.71 9.12 1.52
N VAL A 82 -2.43 9.29 1.14
CA VAL A 82 -2.03 10.15 0.02
C VAL A 82 -2.67 9.67 -1.28
N CYS A 83 -2.73 8.37 -1.52
CA CYS A 83 -3.42 7.81 -2.68
C CYS A 83 -4.89 8.25 -2.71
N ILE A 84 -5.61 8.14 -1.59
CA ILE A 84 -7.00 8.60 -1.49
C ILE A 84 -7.11 10.11 -1.72
N CYS A 85 -6.22 10.91 -1.15
CA CYS A 85 -6.19 12.35 -1.42
C CYS A 85 -6.00 12.64 -2.91
N LEU A 86 -5.10 11.93 -3.59
CA LEU A 86 -4.87 12.08 -5.03
C LEU A 86 -6.09 11.66 -5.87
N LEU A 87 -6.82 10.62 -5.43
CA LEU A 87 -8.07 10.20 -6.07
C LEU A 87 -9.12 11.31 -5.98
N VAL A 88 -9.31 11.90 -4.79
CA VAL A 88 -10.25 13.01 -4.57
C VAL A 88 -9.83 14.26 -5.36
N LEU A 89 -8.53 14.60 -5.35
CA LEU A 89 -8.00 15.74 -6.10
C LEU A 89 -8.19 15.58 -7.61
N GLY A 90 -8.05 14.37 -8.15
CA GLY A 90 -8.29 14.08 -9.57
C GLY A 90 -9.73 14.36 -10.00
N GLU A 91 -10.70 14.15 -9.12
CA GLU A 91 -12.12 14.45 -9.38
C GLU A 91 -12.42 15.96 -9.26
N LEU A 92 -11.68 16.70 -8.42
CA LEU A 92 -11.87 18.14 -8.19
C LEU A 92 -11.17 19.02 -9.24
N ILE A 93 -9.90 18.73 -9.54
CA ILE A 93 -9.02 19.60 -10.34
C ILE A 93 -9.15 19.34 -11.84
N GLY A 94 -9.54 18.12 -12.25
CA GLY A 94 -9.84 17.81 -13.65
C GLY A 94 -9.11 16.59 -14.21
N GLU A 95 -9.55 16.21 -15.42
CA GLU A 95 -9.15 14.98 -16.11
C GLU A 95 -7.64 14.86 -16.38
N ASP A 96 -6.92 15.98 -16.47
CA ASP A 96 -5.48 16.01 -16.72
C ASP A 96 -4.68 15.39 -15.58
N LEU A 97 -5.06 15.65 -14.33
CA LEU A 97 -4.41 15.03 -13.17
C LEU A 97 -4.69 13.53 -13.11
N ARG A 98 -5.91 13.12 -13.51
CA ARG A 98 -6.29 11.70 -13.60
C ARG A 98 -5.51 10.96 -14.70
N ARG A 99 -5.22 11.61 -15.84
CA ARG A 99 -4.43 11.02 -16.94
C ARG A 99 -2.97 10.72 -16.57
N ILE A 100 -2.38 11.43 -15.60
CA ILE A 100 -0.99 11.17 -15.17
C ILE A 100 -0.91 9.87 -14.35
N GLN A 101 -2.02 9.41 -13.76
CA GLN A 101 -2.14 8.16 -13.01
C GLN A 101 -1.19 8.03 -11.79
N ILE A 102 -0.83 9.15 -11.15
CA ILE A 102 0.03 9.15 -9.95
C ILE A 102 -0.58 8.32 -8.83
N TYR A 103 -1.89 8.45 -8.62
CA TYR A 103 -2.63 7.67 -7.63
C TYR A 103 -2.45 6.15 -7.79
N ARG A 104 -2.30 5.63 -9.02
CA ARG A 104 -2.06 4.20 -9.27
C ARG A 104 -0.68 3.78 -8.77
N ILE A 105 0.34 4.58 -9.07
CA ILE A 105 1.71 4.33 -8.62
C ILE A 105 1.79 4.39 -7.10
N THR A 106 1.20 5.43 -6.50
CA THR A 106 1.15 5.58 -5.03
C THR A 106 0.42 4.42 -4.36
N GLY A 107 -0.69 3.94 -4.92
CA GLY A 107 -1.42 2.79 -4.40
C GLY A 107 -0.61 1.47 -4.45
N LEU A 108 0.16 1.25 -5.52
CA LEU A 108 1.06 0.09 -5.61
C LEU A 108 2.18 0.15 -4.57
N TYR A 109 2.73 1.34 -4.30
CA TYR A 109 3.69 1.50 -3.21
C TYR A 109 3.05 1.31 -1.84
N ALA A 110 1.82 1.77 -1.61
CA ALA A 110 1.10 1.48 -0.38
C ALA A 110 0.95 -0.04 -0.17
N LEU A 111 0.60 -0.80 -1.23
CA LEU A 111 0.54 -2.25 -1.19
C LEU A 111 1.92 -2.89 -0.93
N LEU A 112 2.99 -2.40 -1.57
CA LEU A 112 4.36 -2.88 -1.32
C LEU A 112 4.74 -2.73 0.16
N TYR A 113 4.54 -1.55 0.74
CA TYR A 113 4.86 -1.30 2.15
C TYR A 113 3.95 -2.07 3.10
N ALA A 114 2.66 -2.22 2.79
CA ALA A 114 1.74 -3.06 3.56
C ALA A 114 2.15 -4.54 3.49
N THR A 115 2.63 -5.01 2.35
CA THR A 115 3.13 -6.38 2.18
C THR A 115 4.41 -6.59 2.97
N LEU A 116 5.35 -5.64 2.94
CA LEU A 116 6.55 -5.67 3.79
C LEU A 116 6.19 -5.66 5.28
N HIS A 117 5.19 -4.88 5.68
CA HIS A 117 4.71 -4.84 7.06
C HIS A 117 4.16 -6.21 7.52
N VAL A 118 3.27 -6.82 6.72
CA VAL A 118 2.74 -8.17 6.99
C VAL A 118 3.85 -9.23 6.95
N LEU A 119 4.77 -9.15 5.99
CA LEU A 119 5.88 -10.08 5.86
C LEU A 119 6.84 -9.98 7.04
N THR A 120 7.10 -8.78 7.56
CA THR A 120 7.96 -8.58 8.74
C THR A 120 7.37 -9.32 9.94
N TYR A 121 6.04 -9.32 10.11
CA TYR A 121 5.41 -10.13 11.14
C TYR A 121 5.61 -11.63 10.89
N PHE A 122 5.25 -12.12 9.70
CA PHE A 122 5.29 -13.57 9.42
C PHE A 122 6.69 -14.18 9.35
N VAL A 123 7.68 -13.43 8.88
CA VAL A 123 9.05 -13.93 8.66
C VAL A 123 9.95 -13.66 9.86
N ILE A 124 9.77 -12.55 10.56
CA ILE A 124 10.72 -12.13 11.60
C ILE A 124 10.08 -12.20 13.00
N TYR A 125 8.85 -11.71 13.15
CA TYR A 125 8.22 -11.61 14.48
C TYR A 125 7.62 -12.93 14.98
N SER A 126 7.06 -13.75 14.09
CA SER A 126 6.41 -15.03 14.42
C SER A 126 7.36 -16.10 14.97
N GLY A 127 8.68 -15.92 14.82
CA GLY A 127 9.69 -16.92 15.11
C GLY A 127 9.98 -17.90 13.96
N TYR A 128 9.44 -17.64 12.75
CA TYR A 128 9.77 -18.44 11.56
C TYR A 128 11.26 -18.35 11.20
N ASP A 129 11.98 -19.48 11.22
CA ASP A 129 13.37 -19.50 10.77
C ASP A 129 13.45 -19.61 9.24
N PHE A 130 13.35 -18.46 8.58
CA PHE A 130 13.44 -18.38 7.13
C PHE A 130 14.78 -18.91 6.59
N ILE A 131 15.87 -18.79 7.35
CA ILE A 131 17.21 -19.20 6.91
C ILE A 131 17.28 -20.73 6.86
N VAL A 132 16.82 -21.40 7.91
CA VAL A 132 16.73 -22.86 7.97
C VAL A 132 15.76 -23.38 6.90
N ALA A 133 14.60 -22.75 6.77
CA ALA A 133 13.59 -23.16 5.81
C ALA A 133 14.09 -23.03 4.35
N PHE A 134 14.80 -21.95 4.03
CA PHE A 134 15.41 -21.71 2.72
C PHE A 134 16.60 -22.64 2.45
N ALA A 135 17.46 -22.88 3.45
CA ALA A 135 18.56 -23.84 3.33
C ALA A 135 18.06 -25.27 3.10
N GLY A 136 16.98 -25.68 3.79
CA GLY A 136 16.30 -26.96 3.58
C GLY A 136 15.77 -27.09 2.15
N PHE A 137 15.13 -26.03 1.64
CA PHE A 137 14.67 -25.99 0.24
C PHE A 137 15.83 -26.16 -0.76
N HIS A 138 16.93 -25.45 -0.58
CA HIS A 138 18.10 -25.53 -1.46
C HIS A 138 18.82 -26.88 -1.44
N THR A 139 18.69 -27.63 -0.34
CA THR A 139 19.30 -28.96 -0.19
C THR A 139 18.37 -30.10 -0.62
N GLY A 140 17.26 -29.80 -1.28
CA GLY A 140 16.31 -30.80 -1.78
C GLY A 140 15.28 -31.28 -0.76
N HIS A 141 15.16 -30.60 0.38
CA HIS A 141 14.19 -30.89 1.43
C HIS A 141 13.14 -29.77 1.53
N PRO A 142 12.27 -29.59 0.52
CA PRO A 142 11.25 -28.53 0.55
C PRO A 142 10.24 -28.70 1.70
N GLY A 143 10.11 -29.91 2.25
CA GLY A 143 9.25 -30.19 3.40
C GLY A 143 9.62 -29.43 4.67
N VAL A 144 10.86 -28.94 4.78
CA VAL A 144 11.30 -28.11 5.91
C VAL A 144 10.50 -26.80 5.97
N LEU A 145 10.12 -26.23 4.82
CA LEU A 145 9.29 -25.02 4.78
C LEU A 145 7.96 -25.21 5.53
N VAL A 146 7.33 -26.36 5.32
CA VAL A 146 6.04 -26.71 5.92
C VAL A 146 6.24 -27.14 7.37
N ALA A 147 7.30 -27.88 7.69
CA ALA A 147 7.59 -28.30 9.06
C ALA A 147 7.84 -27.11 10.00
N GLU A 148 8.63 -26.11 9.56
CA GLU A 148 8.85 -24.87 10.29
C GLU A 148 7.54 -24.09 10.46
N TRP A 149 6.70 -24.04 9.42
CA TRP A 149 5.38 -23.40 9.50
C TRP A 149 4.46 -24.10 10.50
N ASP A 150 4.37 -25.43 10.44
CA ASP A 150 3.53 -26.24 11.32
C ASP A 150 3.94 -26.09 12.78
N ALA A 151 5.24 -25.91 13.04
CA ALA A 151 5.76 -25.66 14.38
C ALA A 151 5.31 -24.29 14.95
N ILE A 152 5.29 -23.24 14.14
CA ILE A 152 4.93 -21.89 14.59
C ILE A 152 3.42 -21.58 14.51
N PHE A 153 2.69 -22.29 13.64
CA PHE A 153 1.29 -22.01 13.33
C PHE A 153 0.37 -21.92 14.58
N PRO A 154 0.49 -22.79 15.60
CA PRO A 154 -0.30 -22.66 16.82
C PRO A 154 -0.08 -21.34 17.56
N GLY A 155 1.17 -20.85 17.62
CA GLY A 155 1.53 -19.57 18.22
C GLY A 155 0.99 -18.39 17.41
N VAL A 156 1.15 -18.44 16.08
CA VAL A 156 0.57 -17.44 15.17
C VAL A 156 -0.96 -17.38 15.35
N LEU A 157 -1.63 -18.52 15.39
CA LEU A 157 -3.08 -18.57 15.55
C LEU A 157 -3.53 -18.01 16.90
N ASP A 158 -2.77 -18.27 17.97
CA ASP A 158 -3.01 -17.71 19.29
C ASP A 158 -2.81 -16.17 19.29
N ASP A 159 -1.79 -15.67 18.59
CA ASP A 159 -1.60 -14.23 18.38
C ASP A 159 -2.79 -13.61 17.64
N PHE A 160 -3.34 -14.24 16.59
CA PHE A 160 -4.53 -13.73 15.91
C PHE A 160 -5.77 -13.69 16.81
N ARG A 161 -5.90 -14.63 17.75
CA ARG A 161 -7.01 -14.64 18.73
C ARG A 161 -6.84 -13.59 19.82
N LYS A 162 -5.62 -13.42 20.31
CA LYS A 162 -5.31 -12.48 21.42
C LYS A 162 -5.16 -11.05 20.93
N ARG A 163 -4.67 -10.84 19.71
CA ARG A 163 -4.35 -9.55 19.13
C ARG A 163 -5.29 -9.29 17.96
N GLN A 164 -6.49 -8.79 18.28
CA GLN A 164 -7.53 -8.52 17.29
C GLN A 164 -7.04 -7.61 16.15
N PHE A 165 -6.10 -6.70 16.44
CA PHE A 165 -5.53 -5.80 15.45
C PHE A 165 -4.76 -6.52 14.33
N LEU A 166 -4.15 -7.70 14.57
CA LEU A 166 -3.50 -8.49 13.52
C LEU A 166 -4.48 -8.88 12.41
N GLY A 167 -5.67 -9.35 12.80
CA GLY A 167 -6.73 -9.74 11.87
C GLY A 167 -7.23 -8.57 11.02
N ILE A 168 -7.43 -7.40 11.67
CA ILE A 168 -7.87 -6.18 10.98
C ILE A 168 -6.82 -5.70 9.97
N GLY A 169 -5.53 -5.74 10.34
CA GLY A 169 -4.42 -5.38 9.46
C GLY A 169 -4.32 -6.31 8.25
N LEU A 170 -4.40 -7.63 8.47
CA LEU A 170 -4.37 -8.62 7.38
C LEU A 170 -5.57 -8.46 6.44
N PHE A 171 -6.76 -8.19 6.99
CA PHE A 171 -7.95 -7.92 6.19
C PHE A 171 -7.80 -6.65 5.35
N GLY A 172 -7.29 -5.56 5.93
CA GLY A 172 -6.97 -4.32 5.19
C GLY A 172 -5.97 -4.55 4.06
N TRP A 173 -4.91 -5.32 4.31
CA TRP A 173 -3.94 -5.72 3.28
C TRP A 173 -4.60 -6.54 2.15
N ALA A 174 -5.48 -7.50 2.49
CA ALA A 174 -6.19 -8.31 1.50
C ALA A 174 -7.12 -7.44 0.62
N LEU A 175 -7.79 -6.43 1.19
CA LEU A 175 -8.58 -5.47 0.43
C LEU A 175 -7.72 -4.63 -0.51
N LEU A 176 -6.53 -4.19 -0.09
CA LEU A 176 -5.57 -3.49 -0.97
C LEU A 176 -5.09 -4.39 -2.10
N LEU A 177 -4.75 -5.63 -1.80
CA LEU A 177 -4.29 -6.60 -2.79
C LEU A 177 -5.38 -6.86 -3.83
N LEU A 178 -6.61 -7.09 -3.38
CA LEU A 178 -7.77 -7.27 -4.25
C LEU A 178 -8.04 -6.01 -5.08
N GLY A 179 -7.99 -4.83 -4.46
CA GLY A 179 -8.13 -3.54 -5.15
C GLY A 179 -7.07 -3.34 -6.24
N SER A 180 -5.82 -3.75 -5.99
CA SER A 180 -4.74 -3.69 -6.97
C SER A 180 -4.97 -4.65 -8.14
N ILE A 181 -5.30 -5.92 -7.86
CA ILE A 181 -5.57 -6.93 -8.90
C ILE A 181 -6.75 -6.50 -9.78
N THR A 182 -7.82 -6.01 -9.17
CA THR A 182 -9.03 -5.58 -9.88
C THR A 182 -8.83 -4.28 -10.67
N SER A 183 -7.88 -3.42 -10.28
CA SER A 183 -7.58 -2.17 -10.99
C SER A 183 -6.74 -2.33 -12.26
N GLN A 184 -6.12 -3.50 -12.48
CA GLN A 184 -5.45 -3.85 -13.73
C GLN A 184 -6.53 -4.28 -14.73
N GLY A 185 -6.72 -3.53 -15.82
CA GLY A 185 -7.81 -3.69 -16.81
C GLY A 185 -7.95 -5.07 -17.50
N LEU A 186 -7.22 -6.08 -17.03
CA LEU A 186 -7.42 -7.51 -17.30
C LEU A 186 -8.87 -7.95 -17.00
N LEU A 187 -9.46 -7.47 -15.90
CA LEU A 187 -10.82 -7.85 -15.52
C LEU A 187 -11.89 -7.15 -16.36
N GLU A 188 -11.58 -5.96 -16.88
CA GLU A 188 -12.49 -5.21 -17.77
C GLU A 188 -12.69 -5.95 -19.11
N HIS A 189 -11.61 -6.51 -19.68
CA HIS A 189 -11.71 -7.37 -20.86
C HIS A 189 -12.34 -8.74 -20.55
N ALA A 190 -12.08 -9.32 -19.37
CA ALA A 190 -12.59 -10.65 -19.03
C ALA A 190 -14.09 -10.65 -18.69
N LEU A 191 -14.65 -9.58 -18.10
CA LEU A 191 -16.02 -9.58 -17.58
C LEU A 191 -17.02 -8.71 -18.35
N HIS A 192 -16.62 -7.93 -19.36
CA HIS A 192 -17.55 -7.12 -20.19
C HIS A 192 -18.50 -6.19 -19.38
N VAL A 193 -18.17 -5.85 -18.13
CA VAL A 193 -19.07 -5.09 -17.25
C VAL A 193 -18.90 -3.58 -17.46
N LYS A 194 -19.82 -2.97 -18.19
CA LYS A 194 -19.92 -1.52 -18.35
C LYS A 194 -20.37 -0.86 -17.03
N LYS A 195 -19.41 -0.30 -16.28
CA LYS A 195 -19.49 0.73 -15.22
C LYS A 195 -18.80 0.28 -13.93
N TRP A 196 -17.49 0.51 -13.85
CA TRP A 196 -16.69 0.27 -12.65
C TRP A 196 -16.53 1.53 -11.79
N ARG A 197 -17.44 1.70 -10.81
CA ARG A 197 -17.24 2.59 -9.64
C ARG A 197 -16.63 1.86 -8.43
N TYR A 198 -16.40 0.55 -8.54
CA TYR A 198 -16.04 -0.34 -7.43
C TYR A 198 -14.58 -0.32 -6.91
N PRO A 199 -13.52 0.06 -7.67
CA PRO A 199 -12.15 -0.03 -7.12
C PRO A 199 -11.87 0.99 -6.01
N TYR A 200 -12.49 2.17 -6.06
CA TYR A 200 -12.33 3.18 -5.01
C TYR A 200 -12.88 2.71 -3.66
N GLY A 201 -14.01 1.96 -3.66
CA GLY A 201 -14.63 1.45 -2.44
C GLY A 201 -13.71 0.53 -1.64
N LEU A 202 -12.97 -0.35 -2.32
CA LEU A 202 -11.98 -1.23 -1.68
C LEU A 202 -10.82 -0.44 -1.06
N MET A 203 -10.38 0.63 -1.72
CA MET A 203 -9.31 1.49 -1.20
C MET A 203 -9.76 2.26 0.05
N TYR A 204 -10.99 2.78 0.06
CA TYR A 204 -11.57 3.41 1.25
C TYR A 204 -11.74 2.42 2.40
N ALA A 205 -12.26 1.22 2.13
CA ALA A 205 -12.42 0.17 3.14
C ALA A 205 -11.07 -0.26 3.71
N ALA A 206 -10.05 -0.42 2.86
CA ALA A 206 -8.69 -0.72 3.29
C ALA A 206 -8.09 0.40 4.15
N ALA A 207 -8.32 1.67 3.81
CA ALA A 207 -7.83 2.79 4.60
C ALA A 207 -8.50 2.88 5.97
N ILE A 208 -9.81 2.64 6.04
CA ILE A 208 -10.53 2.55 7.32
C ILE A 208 -9.95 1.41 8.17
N ALA A 209 -9.76 0.22 7.59
CA ALA A 209 -9.15 -0.91 8.28
C ALA A 209 -7.73 -0.59 8.78
N ALA A 210 -6.92 0.10 7.95
CA ALA A 210 -5.56 0.52 8.32
C ALA A 210 -5.55 1.50 9.50
N VAL A 211 -6.46 2.48 9.52
CA VAL A 211 -6.58 3.44 10.63
C VAL A 211 -7.03 2.73 11.91
N ILE A 212 -8.03 1.85 11.83
CA ILE A 212 -8.49 1.07 12.99
C ILE A 212 -7.36 0.18 13.52
N HIS A 213 -6.66 -0.52 12.62
CA HIS A 213 -5.49 -1.33 12.97
C HIS A 213 -4.41 -0.50 13.68
N PHE A 214 -4.07 0.67 13.14
CA PHE A 214 -3.05 1.56 13.71
C PHE A 214 -3.44 2.04 15.12
N LEU A 215 -4.69 2.47 15.30
CA LEU A 215 -5.21 2.90 16.61
C LEU A 215 -5.23 1.75 17.62
N ALA A 216 -5.66 0.56 17.19
CA ALA A 216 -5.71 -0.62 18.05
C ALA A 216 -4.33 -1.19 18.40
N ALA A 217 -3.32 -0.97 17.56
CA ALA A 217 -1.94 -1.40 17.83
C ALA A 217 -1.18 -0.48 18.80
N TRP A 218 -1.67 0.75 19.01
CA TRP A 218 -1.05 1.74 19.89
C TRP A 218 -1.48 1.61 21.37
N HIS A 219 -2.55 0.85 21.63
CA HIS A 219 -3.06 0.55 22.97
C HIS A 219 -2.63 -0.84 23.43
#